data_AF-A0A0F9E773-F1
#
_entry.id   AF-A0A0F9E773-F1
#
_cell.length_a   1.000
_cell.length_b   1.000
_cell.length_c   1.000
_cell.angle_alpha   90.00
_cell.angle_beta   90.00
_cell.angle_gamma   90.00
#
_symmetry.space_group_name_H-M   'P 1'
#
loop_
_entity.id
_entity.type
_entity.pdbx_description
1 polymer ?
#
loop_
_entity_poly.entity_id
_entity_poly.type
_entity_poly.pdbx_seq_one_letter_code
_entity_poly.pdbx_strand_id
1 'polypeptide(L)' 'DFGELVFHQSKIVLGILLIRATNEGASNKIRLLREVLKKARNKLVGCFVVVNEAGIRMKKIPGRQQA' A
#
# COMPACT_ATOMS: atom_id res chain seq x y z
N ASP A 1 -2.41 14.74 5.62
CA ASP A 1 -1.19 13.93 5.37
C ASP A 1 -1.17 13.50 3.91
N PHE A 2 -0.02 13.58 3.22
CA PHE A 2 0.09 13.27 1.79
C PHE A 2 -0.37 11.84 1.47
N GLY A 3 -0.07 10.88 2.35
CA GLY A 3 -0.46 9.48 2.17
C GLY A 3 -1.98 9.25 2.24
N GLU A 4 -2.67 9.93 3.15
CA GLU A 4 -4.15 9.90 3.20
C GLU A 4 -4.76 10.60 1.99
N LEU A 5 -4.17 11.72 1.55
CA LEU A 5 -4.66 12.45 0.39
C LEU A 5 -4.56 11.60 -0.88
N VAL A 6 -3.46 10.87 -1.08
CA VAL A 6 -3.32 9.90 -2.18
C VAL A 6 -4.29 8.71 -2.03
N PHE A 7 -4.46 8.15 -0.82
CA PHE A 7 -5.42 7.06 -0.54
C PHE A 7 -6.87 7.48 -0.85
N HIS A 8 -7.27 8.66 -0.40
CA HIS A 8 -8.64 9.17 -0.55
C HIS A 8 -8.93 9.62 -1.97
N GLN A 9 -8.00 10.34 -2.61
CA GLN A 9 -8.19 10.84 -3.98
C GLN A 9 -8.08 9.74 -5.04
N SER A 10 -7.65 8.52 -4.66
CA SER A 10 -7.50 7.39 -5.59
C SER A 10 -6.78 7.80 -6.88
N LYS A 11 -5.80 8.74 -6.79
CA LYS A 11 -5.02 9.15 -7.95
C LYS A 11 -4.34 7.90 -8.48
N ILE A 12 -4.76 7.48 -9.67
CA ILE A 12 -4.52 6.14 -10.20
C ILE A 12 -3.04 6.06 -10.55
N VAL A 13 -2.26 5.45 -9.67
CA VAL A 13 -0.91 5.03 -9.97
C VAL A 13 -0.83 3.56 -9.60
N LEU A 14 -0.58 2.72 -10.61
CA LEU A 14 -0.50 1.28 -10.43
C LEU A 14 0.74 0.95 -9.59
N GLY A 15 0.57 0.08 -8.59
CA GLY A 15 1.69 -0.48 -7.82
C GLY A 15 2.27 0.42 -6.71
N ILE A 16 1.57 1.46 -6.26
CA ILE A 16 2.02 2.24 -5.10
C ILE A 16 1.80 1.46 -3.80
N LEU A 17 2.88 1.29 -3.03
CA LEU A 17 2.87 0.85 -1.63
C LEU A 17 3.22 2.02 -0.72
N LEU A 18 2.28 2.41 0.15
CA LEU A 18 2.53 3.41 1.17
C LEU A 18 2.89 2.72 2.50
N ILE A 19 4.10 2.99 3.01
CA ILE A 19 4.57 2.51 4.30
C ILE A 19 4.46 3.64 5.31
N ARG A 20 3.56 3.50 6.29
CA ARG A 20 3.44 4.39 7.45
C ARG A 20 4.09 3.72 8.64
N ALA A 21 5.40 3.90 8.78
CA ALA A 21 6.15 3.36 9.90
C ALA A 21 6.17 4.39 11.02
N THR A 22 5.67 4.02 12.19
CA THR A 22 5.76 4.84 13.42
C THR A 22 7.22 4.98 13.84
N ASN A 23 7.99 3.90 13.67
CA ASN A 23 9.44 3.91 13.77
C ASN A 23 10.05 3.92 12.37
N GLU A 24 10.70 5.02 12.00
CA GLU A 24 11.23 5.23 10.66
C GLU A 24 12.53 4.47 10.33
N GLY A 25 13.05 3.70 11.29
CA GLY A 25 14.25 2.88 11.11
C GLY A 25 14.13 1.91 9.93
N ALA A 26 15.24 1.75 9.20
CA ALA A 26 15.30 0.92 8.00
C ALA A 26 14.86 -0.53 8.26
N SER A 27 15.23 -1.11 9.40
CA SER A 27 14.83 -2.45 9.80
C SER A 27 13.31 -2.62 9.91
N ASN A 28 12.62 -1.61 10.43
CA ASN A 28 11.16 -1.63 10.56
C ASN A 28 10.48 -1.46 9.20
N LYS A 29 10.96 -0.54 8.36
CA LYS A 29 10.45 -0.37 6.98
C LYS A 29 10.60 -1.65 6.16
N ILE A 30 11.75 -2.33 6.24
CA ILE A 30 12.00 -3.62 5.57
C ILE A 30 11.08 -4.72 6.11
N ARG A 31 10.86 -4.76 7.43
CA ARG A 31 9.92 -5.71 8.04
C ARG A 31 8.49 -5.51 7.52
N LEU A 32 7.99 -4.27 7.49
CA LEU A 32 6.65 -3.96 6.97
C LEU A 32 6.52 -4.31 5.47
N LEU A 33 7.55 -4.01 4.67
CA LEU A 33 7.58 -4.41 3.26
C LEU A 33 7.52 -5.94 3.10
N ARG A 34 8.32 -6.68 3.87
CA ARG A 34 8.30 -8.15 3.87
C ARG A 34 6.93 -8.72 4.22
N GLU A 35 6.25 -8.14 5.20
CA GLU A 35 4.90 -8.55 5.58
C GLU A 35 3.90 -8.37 4.43
N VAL A 36 3.97 -7.24 3.71
CA VAL A 36 3.12 -6.99 2.54
C VAL A 36 3.40 -7.99 1.43
N LEU A 37 4.68 -8.20 1.09
CA LEU A 37 5.08 -9.12 0.03
C LEU A 37 4.74 -10.58 0.36
N LYS A 38 4.74 -10.98 1.63
CA LYS A 38 4.33 -12.34 2.05
C LYS A 38 2.81 -12.51 2.04
N LYS A 39 2.08 -11.58 2.66
CA LYS A 39 0.64 -11.75 2.93
C LYS A 39 -0.25 -11.30 1.78
N ALA A 40 0.23 -10.37 0.96
CA ALA A 40 -0.61 -9.64 0.01
C ALA A 40 -0.17 -9.79 -1.45
N ARG A 41 0.87 -10.58 -1.75
CA ARG A 41 1.49 -10.76 -3.08
C ARG A 41 0.47 -10.82 -4.22
N ASN A 42 -0.50 -11.73 -4.09
CA ASN A 42 -1.47 -12.04 -5.15
C ASN A 42 -2.60 -10.99 -5.26
N LYS A 43 -2.66 -10.04 -4.34
CA LYS A 43 -3.70 -9.01 -4.23
C LYS A 43 -3.14 -7.59 -4.46
N LEU A 44 -1.84 -7.46 -4.74
CA LEU A 44 -1.19 -6.15 -4.95
C LEU A 44 -1.61 -5.48 -6.26
N VAL A 45 -1.83 -6.27 -7.32
CA VAL A 45 -2.19 -5.76 -8.64
C VAL A 45 -3.53 -5.02 -8.56
N GLY A 46 -3.56 -3.78 -9.05
CA GLY A 46 -4.75 -2.94 -9.06
C GLY A 46 -5.24 -2.53 -7.65
N CYS A 47 -4.41 -2.69 -6.61
CA CYS A 47 -4.74 -2.25 -5.26
C CYS A 47 -3.83 -1.12 -4.80
N PHE A 48 -4.42 -0.17 -4.10
CA PHE A 48 -3.70 0.77 -3.25
C PHE A 48 -3.48 0.13 -1.88
N VAL A 49 -2.24 0.10 -1.41
CA VAL A 49 -1.87 -0.59 -0.16
C VAL A 49 -1.23 0.38 0.82
N VAL A 50 -1.76 0.38 2.04
CA VAL A 50 -1.18 1.06 3.19
C VAL A 50 -0.76 0.00 4.19
N VAL A 51 0.49 0.06 4.63
CA VAL A 51 1.01 -0.79 5.71
C VAL A 51 1.55 0.05 6.84
N ASN A 52 1.23 -0.36 8.07
CA ASN A 52 1.82 0.15 9.30
C ASN A 52 2.00 -1.00 10.29
N GLU A 53 2.47 -0.68 11.50
CA GLU A 53 2.66 -1.69 12.55
C GLU A 53 1.36 -2.36 13.01
N ALA A 54 0.21 -1.71 12.82
CA ALA A 54 -1.11 -2.26 13.15
C ALA A 54 -1.63 -3.25 12.10
N GLY A 55 -1.17 -3.14 10.84
CA GLY A 55 -1.50 -4.10 9.80
C GLY A 55 -1.48 -3.54 8.38
N ILE A 56 -2.11 -4.30 7.48
CA ILE A 56 -2.17 -4.02 6.03
C ILE A 56 -3.61 -3.64 5.68
N ARG A 57 -3.80 -2.47 5.07
CA ARG A 57 -5.07 -2.01 4.51
C ARG A 57 -4.94 -1.96 3.00
N MET A 58 -5.90 -2.57 2.30
CA MET A 58 -5.91 -2.63 0.84
C MET A 58 -7.23 -2.09 0.32
N LYS A 59 -7.17 -1.31 -0.76
CA LYS A 59 -8.34 -0.82 -1.48
C LYS A 59 -8.15 -1.13 -2.95
N LYS A 60 -9.09 -1.86 -3.56
CA LYS A 60 -9.10 -2.03 -5.02
C LYS A 60 -9.28 -0.65 -5.64
N ILE A 61 -8.35 -0.29 -6.52
CA ILE A 61 -8.49 0.90 -7.34
C ILE A 61 -9.44 0.49 -8.47
N PRO A 62 -10.56 1.21 -8.69
CA PRO A 62 -11.40 0.94 -9.85
C PRO A 62 -10.54 1.15 -11.11
N GLY A 63 -10.21 0.04 -11.77
CA GLY A 63 -9.49 0.06 -13.03
C GLY A 63 -10.45 0.37 -14.17
N ARG A 64 -10.05 1.33 -15.00
CA ARG A 64 -10.50 1.52 -16.38
C ARG A 64 -10.75 0.15 -17.02
N GLN A 65 -11.94 -0.06 -17.60
CA GLN A 65 -12.19 -1.19 -18.50
C GLN A 65 -11.03 -1.22 -19.49
N GLN A 66 -10.25 -2.30 -19.49
CA GLN A 66 -9.37 -2.59 -20.61
C GLN A 66 -10.30 -2.89 -21.78
N ALA A 67 -10.38 -1.94 -22.71
CA ALA A 67 -10.81 -2.17 -24.07
C ALA A 67 -9.67 -2.86 -24.85
#